data_AF-A0A2N6ES66-F1
#
_entry.id   AF-A0A2N6ES66-F1
#
_cell.length_a   1.000
_cell.length_b   1.000
_cell.length_c   1.000
_cell.angle_alpha   90.00
_cell.angle_beta   90.00
_cell.angle_gamma   90.00
#
_symmetry.space_group_name_H-M   'P 1'
#
loop_
_entity.id
_entity.type
_entity.pdbx_description
1 polymer ?
#
loop_
_entity_poly.entity_id
_entity_poly.type
_entity_poly.pdbx_seq_one_letter_code
_entity_poly.pdbx_strand_id
1 'polypeptide(L)'
;MVLAGFFLLVSATVVVAGDFDWTQQLNARAQSDLTGFKASLAARFHVGDAEIRAVFNDVENPADAYVVFRLGEMSSKSTDFVMEKYRSEKGKGWGALAKSLGVKPGSKEFHALKRGADIEYISGKSNRGKKSKNKGKG
;
A
#
# COMPACT_ATOMS: atom_id res chain seq x y z
N MET A 1 -30.52 25.92 -35.13
CA MET A 1 -30.35 24.84 -34.12
C MET A 1 -28.86 24.70 -33.88
N VAL A 2 -28.36 25.01 -32.68
CA VAL A 2 -26.93 24.92 -32.36
C VAL A 2 -26.66 23.48 -31.92
N LEU A 3 -25.91 22.71 -32.71
CA LEU A 3 -25.49 21.37 -32.31
C LEU A 3 -24.34 21.51 -31.32
N ALA A 4 -24.62 21.35 -30.03
CA ALA A 4 -23.60 21.31 -28.99
C ALA A 4 -22.83 19.99 -29.09
N GLY A 5 -21.58 20.05 -29.58
CA GLY A 5 -20.67 18.91 -29.62
C GLY A 5 -20.21 18.56 -28.20
N PHE A 6 -20.58 17.37 -27.74
CA PHE A 6 -20.17 16.81 -26.45
C PHE A 6 -18.69 16.40 -26.53
N PHE A 7 -17.79 17.28 -26.09
CA PHE A 7 -16.36 17.00 -26.02
C PHE A 7 -16.10 16.05 -24.84
N LEU A 8 -16.04 14.75 -25.13
CA LEU A 8 -15.75 13.71 -24.15
C LEU A 8 -14.23 13.73 -23.86
N LEU A 9 -13.83 14.58 -22.91
CA LEU A 9 -12.47 14.60 -22.36
C LEU A 9 -12.22 13.29 -21.61
N VAL A 10 -11.65 12.31 -22.31
CA VAL A 10 -11.03 11.14 -21.67
C VAL A 10 -9.74 11.63 -21.03
N SER A 11 -9.81 12.07 -19.78
CA SER A 11 -8.63 12.30 -18.96
C SER A 11 -7.93 10.97 -18.75
N ALA A 12 -6.87 10.71 -19.52
CA ALA A 12 -5.95 9.62 -19.23
C ALA A 12 -5.36 9.88 -17.84
N THR A 13 -5.74 9.07 -16.86
CA THR A 13 -5.08 9.07 -15.56
C THR A 13 -3.63 8.67 -15.80
N VAL A 14 -2.71 9.62 -15.60
CA VAL A 14 -1.28 9.30 -15.54
C VAL A 14 -1.10 8.47 -14.28
N VAL A 15 -1.12 7.14 -14.44
CA VAL A 15 -0.73 6.23 -13.38
C VAL A 15 0.79 6.35 -13.29
N VAL A 16 1.27 7.21 -12.40
CA VAL A 16 2.65 7.10 -11.90
C VAL A 16 2.68 5.82 -11.06
N ALA A 17 2.81 4.69 -11.75
CA ALA A 17 3.18 3.43 -11.13
C ALA A 17 4.56 3.69 -10.55
N GLY A 18 4.64 3.87 -9.23
CA GLY A 18 5.94 4.04 -8.57
C GLY A 18 6.85 2.85 -8.92
N ASP A 19 8.17 3.04 -8.74
CA ASP A 19 9.29 2.18 -9.20
C ASP A 19 9.15 0.64 -9.04
N PHE A 20 8.12 0.12 -8.36
CA PHE A 20 7.89 -1.30 -8.14
C PHE A 20 6.64 -1.81 -8.86
N ASP A 21 6.83 -2.71 -9.83
CA ASP A 21 5.76 -3.26 -10.67
C ASP A 21 4.63 -3.94 -9.88
N TRP A 22 4.95 -4.56 -8.73
CA TRP A 22 3.98 -5.26 -7.90
C TRP A 22 2.95 -4.32 -7.24
N THR A 23 3.21 -3.01 -7.19
CA THR A 23 2.28 -2.01 -6.63
C THR A 23 0.95 -1.98 -7.38
N GLN A 24 0.96 -2.21 -8.70
CA GLN A 24 -0.27 -2.23 -9.51
C GLN A 24 -1.23 -3.33 -9.07
N GLN A 25 -0.71 -4.53 -8.80
CA GLN A 25 -1.51 -5.64 -8.31
C GLN A 25 -2.06 -5.35 -6.91
N LEU A 26 -1.28 -4.67 -6.07
CA LEU A 26 -1.70 -4.32 -4.71
C LEU A 26 -2.79 -3.22 -4.73
N ASN A 27 -2.66 -2.24 -5.62
CA ASN A 27 -3.69 -1.22 -5.89
C ASN A 27 -5.00 -1.85 -6.36
N ALA A 28 -4.96 -2.78 -7.32
CA ALA A 28 -6.15 -3.48 -7.80
C ALA A 28 -6.87 -4.25 -6.68
N ARG A 29 -6.12 -4.91 -5.78
CA ARG A 29 -6.71 -5.57 -4.60
C ARG A 29 -7.35 -4.56 -3.65
N ALA A 30 -6.67 -3.47 -3.34
CA ALA A 30 -7.20 -2.42 -2.47
C ALA A 30 -8.45 -1.76 -3.05
N GLN A 31 -8.54 -1.63 -4.37
CA GLN A 31 -9.74 -1.14 -5.05
C GLN A 31 -10.94 -2.09 -4.88
N SER A 32 -10.69 -3.40 -4.82
CA SER A 32 -11.74 -4.41 -4.65
C SER A 32 -12.25 -4.55 -3.20
N ASP A 33 -11.38 -4.36 -2.20
CA ASP A 33 -11.74 -4.32 -0.78
C ASP A 33 -10.70 -3.51 0.01
N LEU A 34 -10.99 -2.20 0.12
CA LEU A 34 -10.13 -1.23 0.80
C LEU A 34 -10.11 -1.44 2.32
N THR A 35 -11.23 -1.90 2.90
CA THR A 35 -11.35 -2.15 4.34
C THR A 35 -10.45 -3.31 4.76
N GLY A 36 -10.53 -4.44 4.04
CA GLY A 36 -9.66 -5.58 4.24
C GLY A 36 -8.19 -5.24 4.01
N PHE A 37 -7.91 -4.43 2.99
CA PHE A 37 -6.56 -3.94 2.73
C PHE A 37 -5.98 -3.12 3.90
N LYS A 38 -6.74 -2.13 4.42
CA LYS A 38 -6.34 -1.33 5.59
C LYS A 38 -6.13 -2.19 6.84
N ALA A 39 -7.02 -3.16 7.08
CA ALA A 39 -6.88 -4.10 8.20
C ALA A 39 -5.62 -4.97 8.06
N SER A 40 -5.29 -5.40 6.84
CA SER A 40 -4.07 -6.16 6.55
C SER A 40 -2.82 -5.35 6.84
N LEU A 41 -2.80 -4.05 6.49
CA LEU A 41 -1.68 -3.16 6.80
C LEU A 41 -1.54 -2.94 8.30
N ALA A 42 -2.65 -2.66 8.99
CA ALA A 42 -2.66 -2.49 10.44
C ALA A 42 -2.09 -3.72 11.16
N ALA A 43 -2.52 -4.91 10.74
CA ALA A 43 -2.04 -6.18 11.31
C ALA A 43 -0.56 -6.43 11.00
N ARG A 44 -0.11 -6.20 9.75
CA ARG A 44 1.27 -6.48 9.33
C ARG A 44 2.30 -5.56 9.98
N PHE A 45 1.98 -4.28 10.13
CA PHE A 45 2.91 -3.28 10.64
C PHE A 45 2.66 -2.93 12.11
N HIS A 46 1.67 -3.56 12.75
CA HIS A 46 1.29 -3.29 14.14
C HIS A 46 0.96 -1.81 14.40
N VAL A 47 0.31 -1.16 13.42
CA VAL A 47 -0.06 0.27 13.47
C VAL A 47 -1.55 0.43 13.75
N GLY A 48 -1.90 1.52 14.41
CA GLY A 48 -3.29 1.82 14.78
C GLY A 48 -4.10 2.42 13.64
N ASP A 49 -5.43 2.34 13.75
CA ASP A 49 -6.37 2.91 12.78
C ASP A 49 -6.14 4.40 12.47
N ALA A 50 -5.76 5.19 13.47
CA ALA A 50 -5.52 6.62 13.31
C ALA A 50 -4.33 6.88 12.37
N GLU A 51 -3.25 6.11 12.53
CA GLU A 51 -2.05 6.17 11.71
C GLU A 51 -2.32 5.68 10.30
N ILE A 52 -3.07 4.57 10.15
CA ILE A 52 -3.57 4.11 8.84
C ILE A 52 -4.35 5.23 8.16
N ARG A 53 -5.31 5.86 8.83
CA ARG A 53 -6.10 6.94 8.24
C ARG A 53 -5.23 8.13 7.84
N ALA A 54 -4.28 8.53 8.67
CA ALA A 54 -3.38 9.64 8.38
C ALA A 54 -2.54 9.38 7.12
N VAL A 55 -1.94 8.19 6.98
CA VAL A 55 -1.18 7.83 5.78
C VAL A 55 -2.06 7.82 4.54
N PHE A 56 -3.24 7.20 4.61
CA PHE A 56 -4.17 7.12 3.48
C PHE A 56 -4.73 8.45 3.00
N ASN A 57 -4.70 9.50 3.83
CA ASN A 57 -5.13 10.84 3.41
C ASN A 57 -4.10 11.54 2.50
N ASP A 58 -2.82 11.14 2.59
CA ASP A 58 -1.71 11.87 1.97
C ASP A 58 -1.06 11.11 0.80
N VAL A 59 -1.17 9.77 0.79
CA VAL A 59 -0.61 8.95 -0.28
C VAL A 59 -1.47 8.97 -1.54
N GLU A 60 -0.85 8.75 -2.70
CA GLU A 60 -1.54 8.86 -3.99
C GLU A 60 -2.29 7.57 -4.33
N ASN A 61 -1.71 6.42 -3.99
CA ASN A 61 -2.30 5.12 -4.20
C ASN A 61 -2.29 4.26 -2.92
N PRO A 62 -3.21 3.30 -2.77
CA PRO A 62 -3.20 2.40 -1.61
C PRO A 62 -1.88 1.63 -1.41
N ALA A 63 -1.22 1.19 -2.48
CA ALA A 63 0.06 0.50 -2.39
C ALA A 63 1.19 1.40 -1.85
N ASP A 64 1.08 2.71 -2.00
CA ASP A 64 2.07 3.67 -1.49
C ASP A 64 2.05 3.67 0.04
N ALA A 65 0.89 3.50 0.68
CA ALA A 65 0.79 3.32 2.12
C ALA A 65 1.60 2.11 2.60
N TYR A 66 1.53 1.00 1.87
CA TYR A 66 2.37 -0.17 2.16
C TYR A 66 3.86 0.18 2.06
N VAL A 67 4.29 0.87 1.00
CA VAL A 67 5.70 1.22 0.81
C VAL A 67 6.19 2.14 1.91
N VAL A 68 5.39 3.14 2.32
CA VAL A 68 5.67 4.02 3.46
C VAL A 68 5.91 3.22 4.73
N PHE A 69 4.98 2.35 5.13
CA PHE A 69 5.13 1.55 6.35
C PHE A 69 6.34 0.62 6.27
N ARG A 70 6.55 -0.02 5.11
CA ARG A 70 7.68 -0.93 4.91
C ARG A 70 9.02 -0.21 4.96
N LEU A 71 9.11 1.00 4.41
CA LEU A 71 10.32 1.82 4.53
C LEU A 71 10.56 2.30 5.96
N GLY A 72 9.50 2.61 6.72
CA GLY A 72 9.60 2.90 8.16
C GLY A 72 10.19 1.73 8.95
N GLU A 73 9.66 0.52 8.74
CA GLU A 73 10.17 -0.72 9.33
C GLU A 73 11.64 -0.95 8.97
N MET A 74 11.99 -0.89 7.67
CA MET A 74 13.35 -1.12 7.17
C MET A 74 14.37 -0.08 7.64
N SER A 75 13.94 1.17 7.86
CA SER A 75 14.81 2.27 8.30
C SER A 75 14.76 2.51 9.81
N SER A 76 13.91 1.78 10.54
CA SER A 76 13.63 2.03 11.96
C SER A 76 13.25 3.49 12.23
N LYS A 77 12.42 4.07 11.34
CA LYS A 77 11.91 5.44 11.45
C LYS A 77 10.40 5.41 11.72
N SER A 78 9.91 6.42 12.43
CA SER A 78 8.48 6.60 12.62
C SER A 78 7.78 6.88 11.29
N THR A 79 6.53 6.45 11.18
CA THR A 79 5.69 6.74 10.01
C THR A 79 5.59 8.23 9.73
N ASP A 80 5.50 9.07 10.76
CA ASP A 80 5.48 10.53 10.60
C ASP A 80 6.72 11.07 9.88
N PHE A 81 7.91 10.60 10.27
CA PHE A 81 9.16 11.00 9.64
C PHE A 81 9.23 10.50 8.19
N VAL A 82 8.76 9.27 7.93
CA VAL A 82 8.69 8.73 6.57
C VAL A 82 7.73 9.55 5.71
N MET A 83 6.57 9.92 6.24
CA MET A 83 5.58 10.74 5.54
C MET A 83 6.09 12.16 5.26
N GLU A 84 6.86 12.75 6.16
CA GLU A 84 7.56 14.02 5.91
C GLU A 84 8.52 13.92 4.72
N LYS A 85 9.32 12.86 4.66
CA LYS A 85 10.21 12.59 3.52
C LYS A 85 9.43 12.31 2.24
N TYR A 86 8.39 11.48 2.32
CA TYR A 86 7.51 11.20 1.19
C TYR A 86 6.93 12.49 0.58
N ARG A 87 6.42 13.41 1.40
CA ARG A 87 5.88 14.70 0.94
C ARG A 87 6.94 15.59 0.28
N SER A 88 8.14 15.66 0.84
CA SER A 88 9.23 16.50 0.32
C SER A 88 9.98 15.87 -0.89
N GLU A 89 9.76 14.58 -1.14
CA GLU A 89 10.41 13.82 -2.20
C GLU A 89 9.42 13.23 -3.22
N LYS A 90 8.17 13.75 -3.24
CA LYS A 90 7.17 13.37 -4.24
C LYS A 90 7.74 13.44 -5.66
N GLY A 91 7.42 12.41 -6.46
CA GLY A 91 7.87 12.30 -7.85
C GLY A 91 9.32 11.84 -8.05
N LYS A 92 10.10 11.61 -6.98
CA LYS A 92 11.50 11.13 -7.10
C LYS A 92 11.65 9.60 -7.13
N GLY A 93 10.55 8.88 -6.94
CA GLY A 93 10.53 7.42 -6.88
C GLY A 93 10.85 6.83 -5.50
N TRP A 94 10.52 5.56 -5.33
CA TRP A 94 10.69 4.83 -4.07
C TRP A 94 12.15 4.58 -3.73
N GLY A 95 13.01 4.43 -4.73
CA GLY A 95 14.45 4.27 -4.51
C GLY A 95 15.09 5.51 -3.87
N ALA A 96 14.64 6.71 -4.26
CA ALA A 96 15.11 7.97 -3.69
C ALA A 96 14.65 8.12 -2.23
N LEU A 97 13.36 7.85 -1.96
CA LEU A 97 12.82 7.87 -0.59
C LEU A 97 13.51 6.85 0.32
N ALA A 98 13.71 5.62 -0.16
CA ALA A 98 14.43 4.61 0.61
C ALA A 98 15.84 5.09 0.99
N LYS A 99 16.56 5.68 0.02
CA LYS A 99 17.90 6.23 0.24
C LYS A 99 17.90 7.39 1.24
N SER A 100 16.93 8.31 1.17
CA SER A 100 16.84 9.46 2.09
C SER A 100 16.53 9.05 3.53
N LEU A 101 15.89 7.90 3.71
CA LEU A 101 15.63 7.26 5.01
C LEU A 101 16.82 6.45 5.53
N GLY A 102 17.89 6.31 4.74
CA GLY A 102 19.09 5.54 5.11
C GLY A 102 19.04 4.06 4.73
N VAL A 103 18.03 3.61 3.97
CA VAL A 103 18.02 2.25 3.40
C VAL A 103 19.08 2.17 2.31
N LYS A 104 20.07 1.28 2.49
CA LYS A 104 21.20 1.15 1.56
C LYS A 104 20.74 0.54 0.22
N PRO A 105 20.99 1.21 -0.92
CA PRO A 105 20.80 0.59 -2.22
C PRO A 105 21.62 -0.70 -2.33
N GLY A 106 20.99 -1.78 -2.78
CA GLY A 106 21.61 -3.10 -2.88
C GLY A 106 21.58 -3.92 -1.58
N SER A 107 20.99 -3.42 -0.49
CA SER A 107 20.76 -4.26 0.69
C SER A 107 19.78 -5.39 0.39
N LYS A 108 19.85 -6.47 1.18
CA LYS A 108 18.95 -7.62 1.05
C LYS A 108 17.49 -7.21 1.20
N GLU A 109 17.22 -6.28 2.12
CA GLU A 109 15.91 -5.72 2.45
C GLU A 109 15.38 -4.86 1.31
N PHE A 110 16.23 -3.99 0.72
CA PHE A 110 15.83 -3.20 -0.44
C PHE A 110 15.55 -4.06 -1.67
N HIS A 111 16.37 -5.10 -1.90
CA HIS A 111 16.07 -6.09 -2.93
C HIS A 111 14.78 -6.86 -2.66
N ALA A 112 14.46 -7.17 -1.40
CA ALA A 112 13.19 -7.79 -1.04
C ALA A 112 12.01 -6.86 -1.33
N LEU A 113 12.11 -5.59 -0.97
CA LEU A 113 11.09 -4.57 -1.26
C LEU A 113 10.80 -4.46 -2.77
N LYS A 114 11.84 -4.51 -3.62
CA LYS A 114 11.65 -4.50 -5.08
C LYS A 114 10.94 -5.74 -5.62
N ARG A 115 11.08 -6.89 -4.95
CA ARG A 115 10.49 -8.16 -5.42
C ARG A 115 9.01 -8.30 -5.08
N GLY A 116 8.52 -7.63 -4.04
CA GLY A 116 7.12 -7.79 -3.66
C GLY A 116 6.76 -7.19 -2.31
N ALA A 117 5.46 -7.23 -2.04
CA ALA A 117 4.90 -6.98 -0.72
C ALA A 117 4.79 -8.28 0.08
N ASP A 118 5.17 -8.25 1.36
CA ASP A 118 5.00 -9.34 2.32
C ASP A 118 3.79 -9.07 3.23
N ILE A 119 2.60 -8.98 2.62
CA ILE A 119 1.32 -8.74 3.31
C ILE A 119 0.36 -9.91 3.09
N GLU A 120 -0.15 -10.48 4.18
CA GLU A 120 -1.26 -11.44 4.15
C GLU A 120 -2.59 -10.68 4.08
N TYR A 121 -3.47 -11.06 3.15
CA TYR A 121 -4.70 -10.32 2.89
C TYR A 121 -5.86 -10.78 3.76
N ILE A 122 -6.27 -9.92 4.69
CA ILE A 122 -7.45 -10.09 5.54
C ILE A 122 -8.66 -9.57 4.77
N SER A 123 -9.52 -10.46 4.27
CA SER A 123 -10.79 -10.05 3.65
C SER A 123 -11.77 -9.51 4.70
N GLY A 124 -12.54 -8.46 4.38
CA GLY A 124 -13.55 -7.85 5.26
C GLY A 124 -14.76 -8.72 5.67
N LYS A 125 -14.69 -10.06 5.55
CA LYS A 125 -15.70 -11.00 6.05
C LYS A 125 -15.08 -12.16 6.83
N SER A 126 -14.60 -11.89 8.04
CA SER A 126 -14.41 -12.93 9.05
C SER A 126 -15.68 -13.12 9.89
N ASN A 127 -16.77 -13.53 9.24
CA ASN A 127 -17.79 -14.35 9.91
C ASN A 127 -18.03 -15.61 9.07
N ARG A 128 -16.99 -16.45 9.00
CA ARG A 128 -17.09 -17.82 8.48
C ARG A 128 -16.71 -18.75 9.62
N GLY A 129 -17.74 -19.35 10.21
CA GLY A 129 -17.68 -20.05 11.48
C GLY A 129 -16.66 -21.18 11.54
N LYS A 130 -16.09 -21.36 12.74
CA LYS A 130 -15.58 -22.65 13.19
C LYS A 130 -16.73 -23.66 13.17
N LYS A 131 -16.96 -24.31 12.02
CA LYS A 131 -17.66 -25.60 11.99
C LYS A 131 -16.63 -26.65 12.40
N SER A 132 -16.54 -26.94 13.70
CA SER A 132 -15.85 -28.15 14.16
C SER A 132 -16.57 -29.34 13.53
N LYS A 133 -15.87 -30.02 12.64
CA LYS A 133 -16.36 -31.22 11.97
C LYS A 133 -16.20 -32.36 12.96
N ASN A 134 -17.32 -32.82 13.51
CA ASN A 134 -17.46 -34.06 14.25
C ASN A 134 -16.72 -35.21 13.52
N LYS A 135 -15.87 -35.94 14.24
CA LYS A 135 -15.31 -37.23 13.81
C LYS A 135 -15.58 -38.23 14.92
N GLY A 136 -16.76 -38.84 14.86
CA GLY A 136 -16.98 -40.15 15.47
C GLY A 136 -16.52 -41.24 14.50
N LYS A 137 -15.71 -42.19 15.01
CA LYS A 137 -15.84 -43.65 14.88
C LYS A 137 -14.50 -44.33 15.21
N GLY A 138 -14.60 -45.33 16.08
CA GLY A 138 -13.53 -46.19 16.59
C GLY A 138 -14.00 -46.75 17.92
#